data_AF-A0A1V5Y896-F1
#
_entry.id   AF-A0A1V5Y896-F1
#
_cell.length_a   1.000
_cell.length_b   1.000
_cell.length_c   1.000
_cell.angle_alpha   90.00
_cell.angle_beta   90.00
_cell.angle_gamma   90.00
#
_symmetry.space_group_name_H-M   'P 1'
#
loop_
_entity.id
_entity.type
_entity.pdbx_description
1 polymer ?
#
loop_
_entity_poly.entity_id
_entity_poly.type
_entity_poly.pdbx_seq_one_letter_code
_entity_poly.pdbx_strand_id
1 'polypeptide(L)'
;MPEKKAFVFDTNFIIENIDLRKVSEDLSEQFTVYVTQVSIDERISQKCLDLSKKYKHIEQIRKDCRGIATIRVTITLEDKIKDEQALTQKGYEELFGSRIIPFLRDAKTFDAILNRVYQKKPPFISADGASDKGFKDSLIWYSLLDYFKNQGEDHVIFVTNDKNFRNQAADLCAEFKEITGKVIEIKDNSFYKDILKPAIMEEVKESHITPAKLPDFGMLREQINTVVSALCGIETVDNWGNPYWERTFTSNEKFDADYMRVIFGGLQRDIETHIFEQSVSADTVFALDDRIESGSVGVSMSSLEDAQKLHNEICKKYPEYTEQFYATVANIFNQNYVEPVIDDNELPF
;
A
#
# COMPACT_ATOMS: atom_id res chain seq x y z
N MET A 1 14.60 13.48 30.16
CA MET A 1 14.51 12.71 28.91
C MET A 1 13.76 13.59 27.92
N PRO A 2 14.13 13.62 26.62
CA PRO A 2 13.31 14.32 25.64
C PRO A 2 11.91 13.72 25.67
N GLU A 3 10.90 14.57 25.71
CA GLU A 3 9.50 14.15 25.73
C GLU A 3 9.19 13.46 24.39
N LYS A 4 8.77 12.19 24.44
CA LYS A 4 8.41 11.45 23.21
C LYS A 4 7.24 12.17 22.53
N LYS A 5 7.19 12.08 21.21
CA LYS A 5 6.08 12.60 20.40
C LYS A 5 5.06 11.48 20.15
N ALA A 6 3.78 11.82 20.03
CA ALA A 6 2.76 10.87 19.59
C ALA A 6 2.84 10.68 18.08
N PHE A 7 2.71 9.44 17.61
CA PHE A 7 2.65 9.08 16.19
C PHE A 7 1.38 8.28 15.95
N VAL A 8 0.41 8.86 15.25
CA VAL A 8 -0.95 8.33 15.11
C VAL A 8 -1.14 7.80 13.70
N PHE A 9 -1.49 6.52 13.59
CA PHE A 9 -1.83 5.87 12.33
C PHE A 9 -3.31 6.07 11.95
N ASP A 10 -3.55 6.43 10.69
CA ASP A 10 -4.87 6.37 10.04
C ASP A 10 -5.16 4.99 9.44
N THR A 11 -6.40 4.71 9.04
CA THR A 11 -6.82 3.45 8.41
C THR A 11 -5.98 3.13 7.18
N ASN A 12 -5.74 4.12 6.30
CA ASN A 12 -4.95 3.90 5.09
C ASN A 12 -3.52 3.47 5.42
N PHE A 13 -2.92 4.06 6.45
CA PHE A 13 -1.58 3.68 6.91
C PHE A 13 -1.54 2.21 7.36
N ILE A 14 -2.56 1.80 8.12
CA ILE A 14 -2.70 0.43 8.63
C ILE A 14 -2.92 -0.58 7.49
N ILE A 15 -3.58 -0.18 6.41
CA ILE A 15 -3.82 -1.04 5.25
C ILE A 15 -2.55 -1.19 4.41
N GLU A 16 -1.82 -0.10 4.18
CA GLU A 16 -0.63 -0.05 3.31
C GLU A 16 0.58 -0.79 3.91
N ASN A 17 0.65 -0.91 5.23
CA ASN A 17 1.79 -1.52 5.92
C ASN A 17 1.46 -2.95 6.38
N ILE A 18 1.94 -3.94 5.64
CA ILE A 18 1.68 -5.37 5.89
C ILE A 18 2.23 -5.83 7.25
N ASP A 19 3.38 -5.29 7.67
CA ASP A 19 4.00 -5.59 8.97
C ASP A 19 3.96 -4.37 9.92
N LEU A 20 2.76 -4.10 10.44
CA LEU A 20 2.54 -3.06 11.44
C LEU A 20 3.34 -3.28 12.73
N ARG A 21 3.71 -4.52 13.05
CA ARG A 21 4.49 -4.83 14.25
C ARG A 21 5.89 -4.26 14.11
N LYS A 22 6.59 -4.59 13.03
CA LYS A 22 7.91 -4.05 12.74
C LYS A 22 7.91 -2.52 12.67
N VAL A 23 6.96 -1.94 11.93
CA VAL A 23 6.85 -0.47 11.82
C VAL A 23 6.61 0.18 13.19
N SER A 24 5.78 -0.42 14.04
CA SER A 24 5.55 0.09 15.39
C SER A 24 6.77 -0.07 16.30
N GLU A 25 7.54 -1.15 16.16
CA GLU A 25 8.78 -1.38 16.91
C GLU A 25 9.84 -0.34 16.53
N ASP A 26 10.08 -0.15 15.23
CA ASP A 26 11.05 0.82 14.71
C ASP A 26 10.71 2.26 15.16
N LEU A 27 9.43 2.65 15.13
CA LEU A 27 9.00 3.97 15.59
C LEU A 27 9.00 4.13 17.10
N SER A 28 8.91 3.03 17.87
CA SER A 28 8.79 3.08 19.32
C SER A 28 10.02 3.66 20.02
N GLU A 29 11.18 3.70 19.35
CA GLU A 29 12.39 4.32 19.86
C GLU A 29 12.21 5.83 20.07
N GLN A 30 11.58 6.50 19.10
CA GLN A 30 11.44 7.97 19.06
C GLN A 30 10.02 8.46 19.40
N PHE A 31 9.02 7.60 19.21
CA PHE A 31 7.61 7.97 19.31
C PHE A 31 6.83 7.04 20.24
N THR A 32 5.70 7.54 20.74
CA THR A 32 4.61 6.71 21.22
C THR A 32 3.62 6.50 20.09
N VAL A 33 3.48 5.27 19.62
CA VAL A 33 2.63 4.95 18.47
C VAL A 33 1.19 4.68 18.92
N TYR A 34 0.23 5.32 18.26
CA TYR A 34 -1.20 5.24 18.52
C TYR A 34 -2.00 4.87 17.26
N VAL A 35 -3.20 4.35 17.48
CA VAL A 35 -4.21 4.11 16.45
C VAL A 35 -5.58 4.47 17.00
N THR A 36 -6.51 4.93 16.17
CA THR A 36 -7.90 5.16 16.63
C THR A 36 -8.75 3.90 16.52
N GLN A 37 -9.69 3.70 17.45
CA GLN A 37 -10.68 2.63 17.36
C GLN A 37 -11.51 2.76 16.07
N VAL A 38 -11.77 3.98 15.60
CA VAL A 38 -12.46 4.23 14.33
C VAL A 38 -11.69 3.63 13.15
N SER A 39 -10.36 3.80 13.11
CA SER A 39 -9.53 3.22 12.06
C SER A 39 -9.51 1.69 12.09
N ILE A 40 -9.56 1.10 13.30
CA ILE A 40 -9.70 -0.36 13.47
C ILE A 40 -11.07 -0.83 12.99
N ASP A 41 -12.15 -0.16 13.40
CA ASP A 41 -13.53 -0.46 13.00
C ASP A 41 -13.71 -0.37 11.47
N GLU A 42 -13.03 0.57 10.81
CA GLU A 42 -13.02 0.68 9.34
C GLU A 42 -12.31 -0.52 8.69
N ARG A 43 -11.13 -0.91 9.20
CA ARG A 43 -10.42 -2.09 8.69
C ARG A 43 -11.23 -3.38 8.86
N ILE A 44 -11.89 -3.53 10.00
CA ILE A 44 -12.83 -4.61 10.28
C ILE A 44 -13.99 -4.60 9.27
N SER A 45 -14.57 -3.43 9.02
CA SER A 45 -15.69 -3.27 8.07
C SER A 45 -15.30 -3.69 6.66
N GLN A 46 -14.10 -3.34 6.19
CA GLN A 46 -13.58 -3.77 4.89
C GLN A 46 -13.45 -5.31 4.80
N LYS A 47 -12.86 -5.94 5.83
CA LYS A 47 -12.76 -7.41 5.90
C LYS A 47 -14.14 -8.09 5.90
N CYS A 48 -15.12 -7.51 6.61
CA CYS A 48 -16.50 -8.02 6.64
C CYS A 48 -17.19 -7.89 5.27
N LEU A 49 -16.93 -6.80 4.53
CA LEU A 49 -17.43 -6.62 3.16
C LEU A 49 -16.85 -7.68 2.21
N ASP A 50 -15.56 -7.97 2.32
CA ASP A 50 -14.92 -9.01 1.49
C ASP A 50 -15.42 -10.41 1.82
N LEU A 51 -15.66 -10.72 3.10
CA LEU A 51 -16.36 -11.95 3.50
C LEU A 51 -17.76 -12.02 2.89
N SER A 52 -18.51 -10.91 2.94
CA SER A 52 -19.85 -10.85 2.35
C SER A 52 -19.84 -11.14 0.85
N LYS A 53 -18.83 -10.63 0.11
CA LYS A 53 -18.65 -10.93 -1.32
C LYS A 53 -18.37 -12.43 -1.55
N LYS A 54 -17.49 -13.04 -0.74
CA LYS A 54 -17.17 -14.47 -0.82
C LYS A 54 -18.40 -15.35 -0.58
N TYR A 55 -19.21 -15.04 0.43
CA TYR A 55 -20.45 -15.79 0.70
C TYR A 55 -21.49 -15.64 -0.42
N LYS A 56 -21.63 -14.43 -1.00
CA LYS A 56 -22.47 -14.24 -2.19
C LYS A 56 -21.99 -15.09 -3.37
N HIS A 57 -20.68 -15.20 -3.56
CA HIS A 57 -20.10 -16.03 -4.61
C HIS A 57 -20.36 -17.53 -4.36
N ILE A 58 -20.25 -18.00 -3.12
CA ILE A 58 -20.61 -19.39 -2.76
C ILE A 58 -22.08 -19.69 -3.09
N GLU A 59 -23.00 -18.76 -2.80
CA GLU A 59 -24.41 -18.94 -3.14
C GLU A 59 -24.65 -18.94 -4.66
N GLN A 60 -23.82 -18.24 -5.44
CA GLN A 60 -23.86 -18.33 -6.90
C GLN A 60 -23.41 -19.72 -7.39
N ILE A 61 -22.24 -20.19 -6.96
CA ILE A 61 -21.73 -21.53 -7.31
C ILE A 61 -22.75 -22.61 -6.92
N ARG A 62 -23.38 -22.48 -5.75
CA ARG A 62 -24.41 -23.42 -5.28
C ARG A 62 -25.61 -23.51 -6.23
N LYS A 63 -26.00 -22.41 -6.88
CA LYS A 63 -27.04 -22.40 -7.91
C LYS A 63 -26.55 -23.06 -9.20
N ASP A 64 -25.33 -22.77 -9.60
CA ASP A 64 -24.76 -23.24 -10.87
C ASP A 64 -24.49 -24.76 -10.86
N CYS A 65 -24.11 -25.32 -9.72
CA CYS A 65 -23.90 -26.77 -9.56
C CYS A 65 -25.18 -27.56 -9.21
N ARG A 66 -26.36 -26.91 -9.23
CA ARG A 66 -27.62 -27.54 -8.83
C ARG A 66 -27.94 -28.72 -9.74
N GLY A 67 -28.08 -29.91 -9.14
CA GLY A 67 -28.33 -31.17 -9.85
C GLY A 67 -27.07 -31.98 -10.17
N ILE A 68 -25.88 -31.41 -9.99
CA ILE A 68 -24.58 -32.09 -10.12
C ILE A 68 -23.99 -32.38 -8.74
N ALA A 69 -23.94 -31.36 -7.89
CA ALA A 69 -23.33 -31.45 -6.56
C ALA A 69 -24.14 -30.66 -5.53
N THR A 70 -23.95 -31.01 -4.24
CA THR A 70 -24.53 -30.26 -3.12
C THR A 70 -23.41 -29.58 -2.35
N ILE A 71 -23.40 -28.25 -2.39
CA ILE A 71 -22.51 -27.42 -1.57
C ILE A 71 -23.21 -27.09 -0.26
N ARG A 72 -22.51 -27.29 0.87
CA ARG A 72 -22.99 -26.94 2.21
C ARG A 72 -22.07 -25.93 2.86
N VAL A 73 -22.64 -24.83 3.33
CA VAL A 73 -21.96 -23.85 4.15
C VAL A 73 -21.88 -24.39 5.59
N THR A 74 -20.66 -24.56 6.11
CA THR A 74 -20.41 -25.14 7.45
C THR A 74 -20.37 -24.09 8.56
N ILE A 75 -20.06 -22.83 8.21
CA ILE A 75 -19.99 -21.69 9.13
C ILE A 75 -20.82 -20.58 8.52
N THR A 76 -21.67 -19.92 9.31
CA THR A 76 -22.52 -18.83 8.79
C THR A 76 -21.69 -17.58 8.55
N LEU A 77 -22.18 -16.69 7.65
CA LEU A 77 -21.55 -15.38 7.45
C LEU A 77 -21.51 -14.58 8.76
N GLU A 78 -22.59 -14.63 9.54
CA GLU A 78 -22.70 -13.92 10.81
C GLU A 78 -21.67 -14.39 11.84
N ASP A 79 -21.49 -15.71 11.99
CA ASP A 79 -20.48 -16.26 12.88
C ASP A 79 -19.07 -15.93 12.39
N LYS A 80 -18.83 -16.03 11.07
CA LYS A 80 -17.53 -15.70 10.50
C LYS A 80 -17.18 -14.22 10.64
N ILE A 81 -18.17 -13.33 10.53
CA ILE A 81 -18.01 -11.89 10.79
C ILE A 81 -17.63 -11.65 12.25
N LYS A 82 -18.33 -12.28 13.21
CA LYS A 82 -18.00 -12.15 14.65
C LYS A 82 -16.57 -12.62 14.94
N ASP A 83 -16.18 -13.76 14.37
CA ASP A 83 -14.82 -14.29 14.52
C ASP A 83 -13.77 -13.33 13.95
N GLU A 84 -14.00 -12.80 12.75
CA GLU A 84 -13.07 -11.86 12.09
C GLU A 84 -12.97 -10.54 12.84
N GLN A 85 -14.08 -10.03 13.37
CA GLN A 85 -14.15 -8.85 14.24
C GLN A 85 -13.30 -9.06 15.50
N ALA A 86 -13.56 -10.15 16.24
CA ALA A 86 -12.86 -10.45 17.49
C ALA A 86 -11.36 -10.69 17.27
N LEU A 87 -10.99 -11.45 16.22
CA LEU A 87 -9.60 -11.74 15.89
C LEU A 87 -8.84 -10.48 15.47
N THR A 88 -9.44 -9.64 14.63
CA THR A 88 -8.82 -8.39 14.19
C THR A 88 -8.64 -7.44 15.36
N GLN A 89 -9.69 -7.22 16.17
CA GLN A 89 -9.64 -6.37 17.36
C GLN A 89 -8.53 -6.82 18.32
N LYS A 90 -8.50 -8.12 18.65
CA LYS A 90 -7.47 -8.69 19.53
C LYS A 90 -6.05 -8.45 19.01
N GLY A 91 -5.83 -8.56 17.70
CA GLY A 91 -4.52 -8.29 17.10
C GLY A 91 -4.06 -6.84 17.30
N TYR A 92 -4.96 -5.86 17.20
CA TYR A 92 -4.63 -4.46 17.49
C TYR A 92 -4.46 -4.22 19.00
N GLU A 93 -5.25 -4.85 19.85
CA GLU A 93 -5.10 -4.76 21.31
C GLU A 93 -3.76 -5.32 21.79
N GLU A 94 -3.30 -6.44 21.22
CA GLU A 94 -1.99 -7.02 21.51
C GLU A 94 -0.83 -6.10 21.06
N LEU A 95 -1.01 -5.38 19.95
CA LEU A 95 0.04 -4.51 19.39
C LEU A 95 0.09 -3.13 20.06
N PHE A 96 -1.06 -2.50 20.29
CA PHE A 96 -1.14 -1.11 20.76
C PHE A 96 -1.56 -0.99 22.22
N GLY A 97 -2.25 -1.98 22.80
CA GLY A 97 -2.70 -1.95 24.19
C GLY A 97 -3.47 -0.68 24.54
N SER A 98 -3.01 0.05 25.57
CA SER A 98 -3.60 1.34 25.99
C SER A 98 -3.39 2.49 25.01
N ARG A 99 -2.72 2.26 23.87
CA ARG A 99 -2.45 3.26 22.82
C ARG A 99 -3.48 3.20 21.69
N ILE A 100 -4.59 2.48 21.89
CA ILE A 100 -5.78 2.59 21.06
C ILE A 100 -6.61 3.76 21.57
N ILE A 101 -6.71 4.82 20.76
CA ILE A 101 -7.50 6.01 21.05
C ILE A 101 -8.98 5.64 20.87
N PRO A 102 -9.79 5.66 21.96
CA PRO A 102 -11.20 5.29 21.87
C PRO A 102 -12.02 6.37 21.17
N PHE A 103 -13.17 5.98 20.64
CA PHE A 103 -14.19 6.92 20.20
C PHE A 103 -15.32 6.99 21.23
N LEU A 104 -15.58 8.18 21.78
CA LEU A 104 -16.66 8.39 22.74
C LEU A 104 -18.02 8.31 22.04
N ARG A 105 -18.88 7.41 22.51
CA ARG A 105 -20.22 7.17 21.96
C ARG A 105 -21.31 7.84 22.80
N ASP A 106 -21.10 9.09 23.18
CA ASP A 106 -22.06 9.87 23.95
C ASP A 106 -22.85 10.86 23.07
N ALA A 107 -23.96 11.37 23.62
CA ALA A 107 -24.83 12.30 22.91
C ALA A 107 -24.13 13.61 22.52
N LYS A 108 -23.18 14.10 23.32
CA LYS A 108 -22.47 15.36 23.02
C LYS A 108 -21.54 15.18 21.84
N THR A 109 -20.83 14.06 21.77
CA THR A 109 -19.96 13.72 20.66
C THR A 109 -20.78 13.55 19.38
N PHE A 110 -21.93 12.88 19.46
CA PHE A 110 -22.85 12.76 18.33
C PHE A 110 -23.36 14.12 17.83
N ASP A 111 -23.84 14.98 18.73
CA ASP A 111 -24.29 16.33 18.39
C ASP A 111 -23.17 17.18 17.77
N ALA A 112 -21.92 17.03 18.27
CA ALA A 112 -20.76 17.73 17.73
C ALA A 112 -20.45 17.29 16.29
N ILE A 113 -20.50 15.99 16.00
CA ILE A 113 -20.34 15.44 14.65
C ILE A 113 -21.45 15.94 13.72
N LEU A 114 -22.72 15.89 14.15
CA LEU A 114 -23.83 16.39 13.36
C LEU A 114 -23.69 17.89 13.04
N ASN A 115 -23.32 18.70 14.03
CA ASN A 115 -23.05 20.12 13.81
C ASN A 115 -21.94 20.34 12.79
N ARG A 116 -20.88 19.53 12.85
CA ARG A 116 -19.79 19.57 11.88
C ARG A 116 -20.25 19.21 10.46
N VAL A 117 -21.13 18.20 10.31
CA VAL A 117 -21.78 17.85 9.04
C VAL A 117 -22.59 19.03 8.51
N TYR A 118 -23.48 19.61 9.32
CA TYR A 118 -24.33 20.73 8.91
C TYR A 118 -23.54 21.96 8.45
N GLN A 119 -22.43 22.24 9.13
CA GLN A 119 -21.53 23.35 8.79
C GLN A 119 -20.55 23.01 7.65
N LYS A 120 -20.51 21.74 7.20
CA LYS A 120 -19.49 21.19 6.30
C LYS A 120 -18.06 21.56 6.75
N LYS A 121 -17.84 21.56 8.06
CA LYS A 121 -16.54 21.94 8.65
C LYS A 121 -15.54 20.79 8.43
N PRO A 122 -14.25 21.08 8.20
CA PRO A 122 -13.20 20.05 8.06
C PRO A 122 -13.31 18.93 9.10
N PRO A 123 -13.11 17.65 8.73
CA PRO A 123 -12.63 17.13 7.42
C PRO A 123 -13.72 16.92 6.33
N PHE A 124 -14.93 17.46 6.48
CA PHE A 124 -15.93 17.39 5.40
C PHE A 124 -15.54 18.22 4.17
N ILE A 125 -15.95 17.74 3.00
CA ILE A 125 -15.74 18.45 1.74
C ILE A 125 -16.93 19.38 1.46
N SER A 126 -16.66 20.64 1.13
CA SER A 126 -17.69 21.64 0.84
C SER A 126 -18.24 21.59 -0.61
N ALA A 127 -17.71 20.71 -1.46
CA ALA A 127 -18.07 20.59 -2.87
C ALA A 127 -19.51 20.07 -3.10
N ASP A 128 -20.13 20.52 -4.18
CA ASP A 128 -21.47 20.07 -4.60
C ASP A 128 -21.46 18.55 -4.88
N GLY A 129 -22.46 17.84 -4.34
CA GLY A 129 -22.60 16.38 -4.46
C GLY A 129 -21.72 15.54 -3.52
N ALA A 130 -20.94 16.17 -2.62
CA ALA A 130 -20.06 15.47 -1.68
C ALA A 130 -20.66 15.25 -0.27
N SER A 131 -22.00 15.27 -0.14
CA SER A 131 -22.76 15.37 1.12
C SER A 131 -22.23 14.53 2.30
N ASP A 132 -21.79 13.29 2.05
CA ASP A 132 -21.44 12.33 3.11
C ASP A 132 -19.93 12.05 3.18
N LYS A 133 -19.11 12.67 2.32
CA LYS A 133 -17.66 12.47 2.28
C LYS A 133 -16.99 13.24 3.40
N GLY A 134 -16.34 12.51 4.30
CA GLY A 134 -15.68 13.06 5.49
C GLY A 134 -16.35 12.69 6.82
N PHE A 135 -17.43 11.89 6.80
CA PHE A 135 -18.07 11.44 8.04
C PHE A 135 -17.12 10.61 8.90
N LYS A 136 -16.52 9.56 8.34
CA LYS A 136 -15.53 8.72 9.04
C LYS A 136 -14.32 9.56 9.49
N ASP A 137 -13.83 10.44 8.62
CA ASP A 137 -12.70 11.32 8.89
C ASP A 137 -13.02 12.21 10.09
N SER A 138 -14.26 12.66 10.21
CA SER A 138 -14.72 13.45 11.36
C SER A 138 -14.76 12.66 12.65
N LEU A 139 -15.08 11.36 12.61
CA LEU A 139 -15.02 10.49 13.78
C LEU A 139 -13.56 10.31 14.26
N ILE A 140 -12.63 10.06 13.32
CA ILE A 140 -11.19 10.00 13.61
C ILE A 140 -10.74 11.32 14.22
N TRP A 141 -11.05 12.44 13.57
CA TRP A 141 -10.64 13.77 14.02
C TRP A 141 -11.17 14.10 15.42
N TYR A 142 -12.45 13.83 15.70
CA TYR A 142 -13.01 14.03 17.05
C TYR A 142 -12.38 13.11 18.09
N SER A 143 -12.05 11.86 17.75
CA SER A 143 -11.33 10.95 18.65
C SER A 143 -9.98 11.53 19.06
N LEU A 144 -9.25 12.13 18.12
CA LEU A 144 -7.97 12.77 18.40
C LEU A 144 -8.13 14.01 19.29
N LEU A 145 -9.10 14.88 18.98
CA LEU A 145 -9.35 16.08 19.76
C LEU A 145 -9.70 15.75 21.22
N ASP A 146 -10.62 14.80 21.44
CA ASP A 146 -11.07 14.44 22.79
C ASP A 146 -9.95 13.79 23.61
N TYR A 147 -9.22 12.86 23.01
CA TYR A 147 -8.14 12.15 23.67
C TYR A 147 -6.98 13.09 24.04
N PHE A 148 -6.45 13.84 23.07
CA PHE A 148 -5.28 14.68 23.30
C PHE A 148 -5.57 15.93 24.14
N LYS A 149 -6.84 16.32 24.28
CA LYS A 149 -7.24 17.40 25.19
C LYS A 149 -6.89 17.12 26.64
N ASN A 150 -6.98 15.85 27.07
CA ASN A 150 -6.78 15.48 28.47
C ASN A 150 -5.61 14.51 28.68
N GLN A 151 -5.15 13.84 27.62
CA GLN A 151 -4.15 12.78 27.67
C GLN A 151 -3.14 12.91 26.53
N GLY A 152 -2.16 12.01 26.48
CA GLY A 152 -1.15 11.93 25.42
C GLY A 152 -0.10 13.04 25.45
N GLU A 153 0.78 13.00 24.47
CA GLU A 153 1.94 13.88 24.28
C GLU A 153 1.53 15.26 23.74
N ASP A 154 2.38 16.27 23.92
CA ASP A 154 2.13 17.65 23.46
C ASP A 154 2.36 17.87 21.95
N HIS A 155 3.12 16.97 21.34
CA HIS A 155 3.43 16.99 19.91
C HIS A 155 2.92 15.70 19.27
N VAL A 156 1.98 15.85 18.33
CA VAL A 156 1.30 14.75 17.66
C VAL A 156 1.65 14.79 16.18
N ILE A 157 2.01 13.63 15.63
CA ILE A 157 2.18 13.44 14.19
C ILE A 157 1.07 12.51 13.74
N PHE A 158 0.17 13.01 12.90
CA PHE A 158 -0.90 12.21 12.31
C PHE A 158 -0.56 11.91 10.85
N VAL A 159 -0.38 10.63 10.53
CA VAL A 159 -0.06 10.19 9.17
C VAL A 159 -1.31 9.72 8.43
N THR A 160 -1.58 10.35 7.30
CA THR A 160 -2.69 9.98 6.42
C THR A 160 -2.40 10.34 4.97
N ASN A 161 -2.75 9.44 4.05
CA ASN A 161 -2.77 9.72 2.62
C ASN A 161 -4.07 10.40 2.16
N ASP A 162 -5.06 10.55 3.04
CA ASP A 162 -6.34 11.15 2.70
C ASP A 162 -6.17 12.63 2.32
N LYS A 163 -6.70 12.99 1.16
CA LYS A 163 -6.58 14.36 0.63
C LYS A 163 -7.42 15.35 1.44
N ASN A 164 -8.51 14.92 2.08
CA ASN A 164 -9.37 15.80 2.87
C ASN A 164 -8.60 16.37 4.07
N PHE A 165 -7.94 15.49 4.82
CA PHE A 165 -7.07 15.88 5.92
C PHE A 165 -5.91 16.77 5.46
N ARG A 166 -5.21 16.38 4.38
CA ARG A 166 -4.02 17.12 3.91
C ARG A 166 -4.38 18.50 3.34
N ASN A 167 -5.44 18.60 2.56
CA ASN A 167 -5.87 19.86 1.95
C ASN A 167 -6.41 20.86 2.98
N GLN A 168 -6.96 20.36 4.09
CA GLN A 168 -7.52 21.18 5.17
C GLN A 168 -6.62 21.20 6.41
N ALA A 169 -5.34 20.82 6.28
CA ALA A 169 -4.43 20.65 7.40
C ALA A 169 -4.24 21.93 8.22
N ALA A 170 -4.23 23.10 7.59
CA ALA A 170 -4.09 24.37 8.31
C ALA A 170 -5.25 24.62 9.30
N ASP A 171 -6.49 24.40 8.86
CA ASP A 171 -7.69 24.59 9.68
C ASP A 171 -7.76 23.56 10.81
N LEU A 172 -7.41 22.30 10.49
CA LEU A 172 -7.39 21.20 11.45
C LEU A 172 -6.28 21.41 12.51
N CYS A 173 -5.06 21.75 12.11
CA CYS A 173 -3.98 22.07 13.04
C CYS A 173 -4.33 23.25 13.96
N ALA A 174 -4.98 24.29 13.43
CA ALA A 174 -5.44 25.43 14.22
C ALA A 174 -6.52 25.02 15.24
N GLU A 175 -7.54 24.27 14.81
CA GLU A 175 -8.60 23.75 15.69
C GLU A 175 -8.02 22.84 16.78
N PHE A 176 -7.08 21.96 16.43
CA PHE A 176 -6.43 21.07 17.40
C PHE A 176 -5.71 21.87 18.48
N LYS A 177 -4.95 22.89 18.08
CA LYS A 177 -4.26 23.77 19.03
C LYS A 177 -5.22 24.56 19.90
N GLU A 178 -6.32 25.06 19.34
CA GLU A 178 -7.35 25.79 20.08
C GLU A 178 -8.03 24.91 21.15
N ILE A 179 -8.37 23.66 20.80
CA ILE A 179 -9.14 22.77 21.67
C ILE A 179 -8.26 22.07 22.72
N THR A 180 -7.05 21.65 22.33
CA THR A 180 -6.17 20.81 23.17
C THR A 180 -5.03 21.59 23.81
N GLY A 181 -4.68 22.77 23.28
CA GLY A 181 -3.46 23.49 23.65
C GLY A 181 -2.17 22.90 23.07
N LYS A 182 -2.26 21.82 22.30
CA LYS A 182 -1.12 21.03 21.79
C LYS A 182 -0.88 21.23 20.31
N VAL A 183 0.20 20.68 19.78
CA VAL A 183 0.57 20.79 18.37
C VAL A 183 0.36 19.46 17.66
N ILE A 184 -0.30 19.50 16.50
CA ILE A 184 -0.43 18.37 15.59
C ILE A 184 0.16 18.72 14.22
N GLU A 185 0.89 17.78 13.63
CA GLU A 185 1.36 17.83 12.25
C GLU A 185 0.69 16.73 11.45
N ILE A 186 0.04 17.09 10.34
CA ILE A 186 -0.53 16.12 9.40
C ILE A 186 0.51 15.85 8.32
N LYS A 187 0.92 14.59 8.18
CA LYS A 187 1.92 14.13 7.21
C LYS A 187 1.34 13.03 6.34
N ASP A 188 1.94 12.81 5.17
CA ASP A 188 1.62 11.66 4.35
C ASP A 188 2.19 10.35 4.95
N ASN A 189 1.68 9.21 4.48
CA ASN A 189 2.09 7.92 5.02
C ASN A 189 3.56 7.58 4.73
N SER A 190 4.27 8.26 3.82
CA SER A 190 5.68 7.98 3.57
C SER A 190 6.61 8.60 4.62
N PHE A 191 6.11 9.56 5.42
CA PHE A 191 6.88 10.31 6.40
C PHE A 191 7.62 9.44 7.42
N TYR A 192 7.04 8.31 7.87
CA TYR A 192 7.73 7.42 8.82
C TYR A 192 9.02 6.84 8.22
N LYS A 193 9.06 6.60 6.90
CA LYS A 193 10.25 6.07 6.23
C LYS A 193 11.40 7.08 6.23
N ASP A 194 11.08 8.37 6.18
CA ASP A 194 12.10 9.41 6.25
C ASP A 194 12.68 9.57 7.65
N ILE A 195 11.88 9.34 8.69
CA ILE A 195 12.35 9.39 10.08
C ILE A 195 13.18 8.16 10.47
N LEU A 196 12.85 7.00 9.92
CA LEU A 196 13.56 5.75 10.19
C LEU A 196 14.87 5.60 9.38
N LYS A 197 15.18 6.53 8.48
CA LYS A 197 16.52 6.58 7.85
C LYS A 197 17.56 6.85 8.95
N PRO A 198 18.61 6.02 9.07
CA PRO A 198 19.60 6.22 10.12
C PRO A 198 20.24 7.60 9.98
N ALA A 199 20.27 8.32 11.10
CA ALA A 199 20.94 9.60 11.24
C ALA A 199 22.46 9.42 11.01
N ILE A 200 22.90 9.65 9.78
CA ILE A 200 24.24 10.17 9.55
C ILE A 200 24.17 11.64 9.99
N MET A 201 24.58 11.88 11.24
CA MET A 201 24.44 13.15 11.94
C MET A 201 25.04 14.35 11.19
N GLU A 202 24.24 15.41 11.14
CA GLU A 202 24.55 16.84 11.35
C GLU A 202 25.77 17.47 10.68
N GLU A 203 25.51 18.29 9.65
CA GLU A 203 25.57 19.75 9.70
C GLU A 203 25.58 20.26 8.26
N VAL A 204 24.45 20.75 7.74
CA VAL A 204 24.53 21.74 6.64
C VAL A 204 23.59 22.88 6.97
N LYS A 205 24.22 23.93 7.49
CA LYS A 205 23.70 25.29 7.59
C LYS A 205 23.07 25.72 6.27
N GLU A 206 22.04 26.56 6.39
CA GLU A 206 21.48 27.35 5.31
C GLU A 206 22.53 27.78 4.27
N SER A 207 22.29 27.50 3.00
CA SER A 207 22.11 28.53 1.95
C SER A 207 22.37 28.01 0.53
N HIS A 208 21.61 28.59 -0.39
CA HIS A 208 21.77 28.66 -1.84
C HIS A 208 21.28 27.49 -2.70
N ILE A 209 20.08 27.73 -3.27
CA ILE A 209 19.57 27.12 -4.49
C ILE A 209 20.54 27.48 -5.63
N THR A 210 21.22 26.48 -6.17
CA THR A 210 21.73 26.47 -7.54
C THR A 210 21.09 25.30 -8.27
N PRO A 211 20.67 25.47 -9.53
CA PRO A 211 19.96 24.42 -10.27
C PRO A 211 20.90 23.24 -10.49
N ALA A 212 20.53 22.07 -9.97
CA ALA A 212 21.33 20.86 -10.04
C ALA A 212 21.56 20.45 -11.50
N LYS A 213 22.84 20.30 -11.87
CA LYS A 213 23.26 19.57 -13.07
C LYS A 213 22.69 18.15 -12.98
N LEU A 214 21.91 17.74 -13.97
CA LEU A 214 21.39 16.36 -14.09
C LEU A 214 22.56 15.37 -13.97
N PRO A 215 22.49 14.35 -13.10
CA PRO A 215 23.49 13.29 -13.06
C PRO A 215 23.53 12.55 -14.40
N ASP A 216 24.72 12.15 -14.86
CA ASP A 216 24.87 11.36 -16.08
C ASP A 216 24.50 9.89 -15.80
N PHE A 217 23.25 9.56 -16.10
CA PHE A 217 22.68 8.21 -15.94
C PHE A 217 22.82 7.34 -17.19
N GLY A 218 23.61 7.73 -18.21
CA GLY A 218 23.68 7.00 -19.48
C GLY A 218 23.97 5.51 -19.31
N MET A 219 25.05 5.19 -18.58
CA MET A 219 25.44 3.79 -18.31
C MET A 219 24.42 3.04 -17.44
N LEU A 220 23.79 3.73 -16.48
CA LEU A 220 22.80 3.10 -15.60
C LEU A 220 21.52 2.74 -16.37
N ARG A 221 21.09 3.58 -17.32
CA ARG A 221 19.92 3.28 -18.18
C ARG A 221 20.18 2.06 -19.06
N GLU A 222 21.38 1.95 -19.64
CA GLU A 222 21.77 0.80 -20.46
C GLU A 222 21.84 -0.49 -19.62
N GLN A 223 22.36 -0.39 -18.40
CA GLN A 223 22.38 -1.50 -17.45
C GLN A 223 20.96 -1.95 -17.07
N ILE A 224 20.06 -1.00 -16.73
CA ILE A 224 18.65 -1.30 -16.44
C ILE A 224 17.99 -1.99 -17.63
N ASN A 225 18.15 -1.44 -18.83
CA ASN A 225 17.54 -2.01 -20.03
C ASN A 225 18.03 -3.44 -20.31
N THR A 226 19.34 -3.66 -20.22
CA THR A 226 19.94 -4.98 -20.46
C THR A 226 19.43 -6.01 -19.44
N VAL A 227 19.52 -5.71 -18.15
CA VAL A 227 19.16 -6.65 -17.08
C VAL A 227 17.68 -6.96 -17.09
N VAL A 228 16.82 -5.95 -17.23
CA VAL A 228 15.36 -6.13 -17.17
C VAL A 228 14.84 -6.78 -18.46
N SER A 229 15.40 -6.48 -19.63
CA SER A 229 14.99 -7.14 -20.88
C SER A 229 15.32 -8.64 -20.85
N ALA A 230 16.43 -9.03 -20.22
CA ALA A 230 16.79 -10.44 -20.04
C ALA A 230 15.81 -11.23 -19.15
N LEU A 231 14.93 -10.55 -18.41
CA LEU A 231 13.81 -11.18 -17.69
C LEU A 231 12.60 -11.41 -18.58
N CYS A 232 12.44 -10.61 -19.64
CA CYS A 232 11.26 -10.60 -20.51
C CYS A 232 11.37 -11.59 -21.68
N GLY A 233 12.58 -11.96 -22.06
CA GLY A 233 12.81 -12.91 -23.13
C GLY A 233 14.27 -13.13 -23.42
N ILE A 234 14.53 -14.08 -24.30
CA ILE A 234 15.86 -14.40 -24.81
C ILE A 234 15.89 -14.18 -26.32
N GLU A 235 16.95 -13.55 -26.79
CA GLU A 235 17.24 -13.52 -28.22
C GLU A 235 17.81 -14.88 -28.63
N THR A 236 17.08 -15.56 -29.50
CA THR A 236 17.44 -16.85 -30.08
C THR A 236 17.40 -16.74 -31.60
N VAL A 237 17.63 -17.86 -32.27
CA VAL A 237 17.60 -17.94 -33.72
C VAL A 237 16.51 -18.93 -34.11
N ASP A 238 15.59 -18.53 -34.98
CA ASP A 238 14.56 -19.43 -35.49
C ASP A 238 15.15 -20.56 -36.35
N ASN A 239 14.29 -21.50 -36.76
CA ASN A 239 14.68 -22.63 -37.60
C ASN A 239 15.22 -22.23 -38.99
N TRP A 240 15.20 -20.95 -39.34
CA TRP A 240 15.66 -20.38 -40.60
C TRP A 240 16.89 -19.47 -40.44
N GLY A 241 17.44 -19.34 -39.24
CA GLY A 241 18.62 -18.52 -39.00
C GLY A 241 18.33 -17.05 -38.69
N ASN A 242 17.07 -16.65 -38.51
CA ASN A 242 16.70 -15.27 -38.20
C ASN A 242 16.68 -15.04 -36.68
N PRO A 243 17.14 -13.87 -36.21
CA PRO A 243 16.97 -13.47 -34.81
C PRO A 243 15.48 -13.48 -34.45
N TYR A 244 15.15 -14.20 -33.38
CA TYR A 244 13.81 -14.36 -32.86
C TYR A 244 13.83 -14.13 -31.35
N TRP A 245 12.86 -13.37 -30.85
CA TRP A 245 12.75 -13.07 -29.43
C TRP A 245 11.74 -14.02 -28.79
N GLU A 246 12.23 -14.99 -28.03
CA GLU A 246 11.38 -15.90 -27.25
C GLU A 246 11.03 -15.26 -25.91
N ARG A 247 9.73 -15.04 -25.68
CA ARG A 247 9.24 -14.41 -24.45
C ARG A 247 9.22 -15.40 -23.29
N THR A 248 9.64 -14.93 -22.12
CA THR A 248 9.49 -15.69 -20.87
C THR A 248 8.06 -15.66 -20.33
N PHE A 249 7.27 -14.65 -20.73
CA PHE A 249 5.85 -14.54 -20.41
C PHE A 249 5.11 -13.61 -21.38
N THR A 250 3.80 -13.66 -21.34
CA THR A 250 2.89 -12.65 -21.89
C THR A 250 1.99 -12.11 -20.78
N SER A 251 1.51 -10.87 -20.93
CA SER A 251 0.51 -10.31 -20.02
C SER A 251 -0.74 -9.83 -20.73
N ASN A 252 -1.89 -10.02 -20.08
CA ASN A 252 -3.20 -9.52 -20.54
C ASN A 252 -3.56 -8.13 -19.94
N GLU A 253 -2.77 -7.65 -18.98
CA GLU A 253 -2.84 -6.31 -18.40
C GLU A 253 -1.46 -5.66 -18.38
N LYS A 254 -1.43 -4.32 -18.35
CA LYS A 254 -0.18 -3.56 -18.21
C LYS A 254 0.29 -3.57 -16.77
N PHE A 255 1.60 -3.62 -16.59
CA PHE A 255 2.29 -3.43 -15.32
C PHE A 255 2.46 -1.95 -15.00
N ASP A 256 2.40 -1.62 -13.72
CA ASP A 256 2.73 -0.30 -13.18
C ASP A 256 3.90 -0.38 -12.18
N ALA A 257 4.33 0.78 -11.68
CA ALA A 257 5.44 0.87 -10.75
C ALA A 257 5.17 0.16 -9.40
N ASP A 258 3.91 0.13 -8.95
CA ASP A 258 3.53 -0.50 -7.69
C ASP A 258 3.64 -2.03 -7.79
N TYR A 259 3.18 -2.60 -8.90
CA TYR A 259 3.34 -4.02 -9.21
C TYR A 259 4.83 -4.40 -9.26
N MET A 260 5.65 -3.63 -9.99
CA MET A 260 7.09 -3.89 -10.09
C MET A 260 7.81 -3.76 -8.74
N ARG A 261 7.38 -2.82 -7.87
CA ARG A 261 7.94 -2.67 -6.52
C ARG A 261 7.77 -3.94 -5.69
N VAL A 262 6.60 -4.58 -5.78
CA VAL A 262 6.32 -5.83 -5.05
C VAL A 262 7.16 -6.97 -5.60
N ILE A 263 7.22 -7.14 -6.92
CA ILE A 263 8.03 -8.19 -7.57
C ILE A 263 9.50 -8.05 -7.21
N PHE A 264 10.09 -6.88 -7.45
CA PHE A 264 11.51 -6.66 -7.19
C PHE A 264 11.85 -6.67 -5.70
N GLY A 265 10.90 -6.35 -4.81
CA GLY A 265 11.05 -6.52 -3.37
C GLY A 265 11.00 -7.99 -2.91
N GLY A 266 10.40 -8.89 -3.70
CA GLY A 266 10.27 -10.32 -3.41
C GLY A 266 11.37 -11.20 -4.02
N LEU A 267 12.08 -10.69 -5.04
CA LEU A 267 13.06 -11.43 -5.83
C LEU A 267 14.06 -12.24 -5.00
N GLN A 268 14.60 -11.69 -3.90
CA GLN A 268 15.56 -12.42 -3.07
C GLN A 268 14.98 -13.72 -2.52
N ARG A 269 13.75 -13.68 -2.00
CA ARG A 269 13.07 -14.86 -1.48
C ARG A 269 12.80 -15.85 -2.61
N ASP A 270 12.35 -15.37 -3.75
CA ASP A 270 11.98 -16.21 -4.88
C ASP A 270 13.22 -16.92 -5.46
N ILE A 271 14.37 -16.24 -5.50
CA ILE A 271 15.68 -16.81 -5.83
C ILE A 271 16.08 -17.88 -4.81
N GLU A 272 15.99 -17.58 -3.51
CA GLU A 272 16.34 -18.53 -2.44
C GLU A 272 15.49 -19.82 -2.51
N THR A 273 14.22 -19.70 -2.89
CA THR A 273 13.33 -20.86 -3.03
C THR A 273 13.66 -21.77 -4.23
N HIS A 274 14.31 -21.24 -5.27
CA HIS A 274 14.62 -21.96 -6.51
C HIS A 274 16.14 -22.03 -6.78
N ILE A 275 16.97 -21.90 -5.74
CA ILE A 275 18.43 -21.69 -5.84
C ILE A 275 19.20 -22.77 -6.62
N PHE A 276 18.64 -23.97 -6.76
CA PHE A 276 19.26 -25.09 -7.49
C PHE A 276 18.71 -25.28 -8.91
N GLU A 277 17.72 -24.49 -9.32
CA GLU A 277 17.13 -24.53 -10.65
C GLU A 277 17.97 -23.70 -11.63
N GLN A 278 17.92 -24.03 -12.92
CA GLN A 278 18.60 -23.23 -13.96
C GLN A 278 17.69 -22.12 -14.49
N SER A 279 16.39 -22.39 -14.52
CA SER A 279 15.35 -21.45 -14.90
C SER A 279 14.05 -21.78 -14.16
N VAL A 280 13.21 -20.77 -13.99
CA VAL A 280 11.93 -20.84 -13.28
C VAL A 280 10.81 -20.29 -14.16
N SER A 281 9.59 -20.75 -13.90
CA SER A 281 8.41 -20.26 -14.60
C SER A 281 8.12 -18.80 -14.23
N ALA A 282 7.73 -17.98 -15.20
CA ALA A 282 7.55 -16.55 -14.97
C ALA A 282 6.36 -16.24 -14.04
N ASP A 283 5.30 -17.04 -14.09
CA ASP A 283 4.17 -16.96 -13.16
C ASP A 283 4.60 -17.20 -11.70
N THR A 284 5.57 -18.08 -11.45
CA THR A 284 6.05 -18.35 -10.09
C THR A 284 6.73 -17.14 -9.44
N VAL A 285 7.37 -16.29 -10.24
CA VAL A 285 8.20 -15.17 -9.73
C VAL A 285 7.54 -13.81 -9.93
N PHE A 286 6.75 -13.65 -11.00
CA PHE A 286 6.20 -12.36 -11.41
C PHE A 286 4.68 -12.26 -11.24
N ALA A 287 3.95 -13.34 -10.96
CA ALA A 287 2.49 -13.27 -10.81
C ALA A 287 2.08 -12.82 -9.39
N LEU A 288 1.36 -11.71 -9.32
CA LEU A 288 0.61 -11.28 -8.13
C LEU A 288 -0.90 -11.54 -8.30
N ASP A 289 -1.32 -11.76 -9.54
CA ASP A 289 -2.66 -12.08 -9.98
C ASP A 289 -2.60 -12.87 -11.31
N ASP A 290 -3.75 -13.11 -11.93
CA ASP A 290 -3.87 -13.96 -13.12
C ASP A 290 -3.47 -13.24 -14.43
N ARG A 291 -2.73 -12.13 -14.37
CA ARG A 291 -2.36 -11.35 -15.56
C ARG A 291 -1.22 -11.93 -16.39
N ILE A 292 -0.44 -12.86 -15.81
CA ILE A 292 0.75 -13.44 -16.42
C ILE A 292 0.47 -14.84 -16.93
N GLU A 293 0.84 -15.08 -18.19
CA GLU A 293 0.91 -16.41 -18.77
C GLU A 293 2.37 -16.71 -19.11
N SER A 294 2.90 -17.82 -18.59
CA SER A 294 4.30 -18.20 -18.81
C SER A 294 4.54 -18.56 -20.28
N GLY A 295 5.66 -18.08 -20.80
CA GLY A 295 6.05 -18.26 -22.20
C GLY A 295 6.71 -19.61 -22.47
N SER A 296 7.25 -19.77 -23.69
CA SER A 296 7.91 -21.01 -24.13
C SER A 296 9.23 -21.28 -23.40
N VAL A 297 9.81 -20.27 -22.75
CA VAL A 297 11.09 -20.33 -22.04
C VAL A 297 10.93 -19.83 -20.61
N GLY A 298 11.61 -20.49 -19.67
CA GLY A 298 11.67 -20.04 -18.28
C GLY A 298 12.60 -18.84 -18.11
N VAL A 299 12.40 -18.09 -17.02
CA VAL A 299 13.29 -17.01 -16.60
C VAL A 299 14.57 -17.62 -16.04
N SER A 300 15.73 -17.27 -16.60
CA SER A 300 17.01 -17.77 -16.10
C SER A 300 17.29 -17.27 -14.68
N MET A 301 17.78 -18.16 -13.81
CA MET A 301 18.17 -17.78 -12.45
C MET A 301 19.28 -16.73 -12.45
N SER A 302 20.22 -16.78 -13.41
CA SER A 302 21.26 -15.76 -13.55
C SER A 302 20.68 -14.37 -13.80
N SER A 303 19.61 -14.27 -14.60
CA SER A 303 18.94 -13.00 -14.89
C SER A 303 18.22 -12.46 -13.65
N LEU A 304 17.61 -13.34 -12.85
CA LEU A 304 16.97 -12.97 -11.58
C LEU A 304 17.99 -12.45 -10.55
N GLU A 305 19.15 -13.11 -10.45
CA GLU A 305 20.25 -12.67 -9.58
C GLU A 305 20.81 -11.30 -10.00
N ASP A 306 21.01 -11.09 -11.31
CA ASP A 306 21.43 -9.79 -11.85
C ASP A 306 20.39 -8.70 -11.59
N ALA A 307 19.10 -9.02 -11.73
CA ALA A 307 18.00 -8.12 -11.42
C ALA A 307 17.94 -7.76 -9.93
N GLN A 308 18.12 -8.73 -9.03
CA GLN A 308 18.17 -8.51 -7.59
C GLN A 308 19.38 -7.65 -7.20
N LYS A 309 20.54 -7.88 -7.82
CA LYS A 309 21.75 -7.09 -7.59
C LYS A 309 21.56 -5.64 -8.04
N LEU A 310 21.00 -5.45 -9.24
CA LEU A 310 20.69 -4.13 -9.78
C LEU A 310 19.70 -3.37 -8.89
N HIS A 311 18.65 -4.04 -8.44
CA HIS A 311 17.65 -3.49 -7.52
C HIS A 311 18.27 -3.03 -6.20
N ASN A 312 19.08 -3.89 -5.58
CA ASN A 312 19.82 -3.55 -4.37
C ASN A 312 20.77 -2.37 -4.58
N GLU A 313 21.44 -2.30 -5.74
CA GLU A 313 22.34 -1.20 -6.08
C GLU A 313 21.58 0.12 -6.22
N ILE A 314 20.44 0.12 -6.92
CA ILE A 314 19.61 1.32 -7.12
C ILE A 314 19.02 1.80 -5.80
N CYS A 315 18.41 0.90 -5.02
CA CYS A 315 17.85 1.26 -3.73
C CYS A 315 18.90 1.81 -2.75
N LYS A 316 20.16 1.37 -2.87
CA LYS A 316 21.25 1.82 -2.00
C LYS A 316 21.93 3.11 -2.49
N LYS A 317 22.23 3.23 -3.79
CA LYS A 317 23.01 4.34 -4.35
C LYS A 317 22.14 5.50 -4.83
N TYR A 318 20.90 5.23 -5.22
CA TYR A 318 19.99 6.18 -5.88
C TYR A 318 18.56 6.09 -5.31
N PRO A 319 18.37 6.19 -3.98
CA PRO A 319 17.08 5.97 -3.34
C PRO A 319 15.98 6.94 -3.85
N GLU A 320 16.34 8.17 -4.19
CA GLU A 320 15.43 9.18 -4.75
C GLU A 320 14.93 8.88 -6.16
N TYR A 321 15.57 7.92 -6.85
CA TYR A 321 15.21 7.50 -8.21
C TYR A 321 14.55 6.11 -8.26
N THR A 322 14.25 5.52 -7.09
CA THR A 322 13.69 4.16 -7.01
C THR A 322 12.32 4.06 -7.68
N GLU A 323 11.47 5.09 -7.55
CA GLU A 323 10.16 5.14 -8.22
C GLU A 323 10.29 5.22 -9.74
N GLN A 324 11.23 6.02 -10.23
CA GLN A 324 11.54 6.13 -11.66
C GLN A 324 12.14 4.83 -12.20
N PHE A 325 12.92 4.10 -11.38
CA PHE A 325 13.38 2.77 -11.70
C PHE A 325 12.19 1.82 -11.89
N TYR A 326 11.27 1.70 -10.93
CA TYR A 326 10.11 0.80 -11.08
C TYR A 326 9.21 1.17 -12.25
N ALA A 327 8.98 2.46 -12.50
CA ALA A 327 8.27 2.91 -13.70
C ALA A 327 9.01 2.48 -14.99
N THR A 328 10.34 2.53 -15.00
CA THR A 328 11.16 2.07 -16.15
C THR A 328 11.07 0.56 -16.32
N VAL A 329 11.16 -0.22 -15.23
CA VAL A 329 10.99 -1.67 -15.26
C VAL A 329 9.61 -2.04 -15.81
N ALA A 330 8.55 -1.38 -15.33
CA ALA A 330 7.18 -1.61 -15.80
C ALA A 330 7.06 -1.38 -17.30
N ASN A 331 7.66 -0.29 -17.81
CA ASN A 331 7.67 0.00 -19.25
C ASN A 331 8.37 -1.09 -20.08
N ILE A 332 9.45 -1.70 -19.55
CA ILE A 332 10.16 -2.79 -20.22
C ILE A 332 9.31 -4.07 -20.18
N PHE A 333 8.75 -4.43 -19.01
CA PHE A 333 7.85 -5.58 -18.87
C PHE A 333 6.63 -5.48 -19.79
N ASN A 334 6.10 -4.27 -19.98
CA ASN A 334 4.99 -4.01 -20.88
C ASN A 334 5.29 -4.25 -22.37
N GLN A 335 6.53 -4.59 -22.76
CA GLN A 335 6.82 -5.10 -24.11
C GLN A 335 6.24 -6.50 -24.35
N ASN A 336 5.95 -7.23 -23.27
CA ASN A 336 5.28 -8.54 -23.29
C ASN A 336 3.75 -8.44 -23.11
N TYR A 337 3.20 -7.23 -23.01
CA TYR A 337 1.76 -7.03 -23.02
C TYR A 337 1.19 -7.37 -24.40
N VAL A 338 0.13 -8.16 -24.41
CA VAL A 338 -0.63 -8.52 -25.60
C VAL A 338 -1.99 -7.86 -25.51
N GLU A 339 -2.31 -6.99 -26.46
CA GLU A 339 -3.64 -6.39 -26.52
C GLU A 339 -4.70 -7.50 -26.70
N PRO A 340 -5.78 -7.47 -25.90
CA PRO A 340 -6.87 -8.42 -26.09
C PRO A 340 -7.46 -8.20 -27.48
N VAL A 341 -7.43 -9.25 -28.30
CA VAL A 341 -8.10 -9.26 -29.60
C VAL A 341 -9.61 -9.24 -29.32
N ILE A 342 -10.23 -8.07 -29.50
CA ILE A 342 -11.68 -7.97 -29.56
C ILE A 342 -12.08 -8.57 -30.92
N ASP A 343 -12.57 -9.80 -30.92
CA ASP A 343 -13.20 -10.36 -32.10
C ASP A 343 -14.56 -9.66 -32.30
N ASP A 344 -14.59 -8.69 -33.21
CA ASP A 344 -15.80 -7.95 -33.60
C ASP A 344 -16.90 -8.85 -34.24
N ASN A 345 -16.69 -10.18 -34.33
CA ASN A 345 -17.63 -11.12 -34.93
C ASN A 345 -18.58 -11.82 -33.94
N GLU A 346 -18.46 -11.63 -32.62
CA GLU A 346 -19.49 -12.08 -31.67
C GLU A 346 -20.42 -10.93 -31.25
N LEU A 347 -21.17 -10.42 -32.23
CA LEU A 347 -22.45 -9.76 -31.94
C LEU A 347 -23.48 -10.85 -31.62
N PRO A 348 -24.12 -10.83 -30.43
CA PRO A 348 -25.14 -11.81 -30.09
C PRO A 348 -26.41 -11.57 -30.93
N PHE A 349 -26.81 -12.57 -31.70
CA PHE A 349 -28.18 -12.71 -32.19
C PHE A 349 -29.05 -13.46 -31.18
#